data_AF-A0A660YIN7-F1
#
_entry.id   AF-A0A660YIN7-F1
#
_cell.length_a   1.000
_cell.length_b   1.000
_cell.length_c   1.000
_cell.angle_alpha   90.00
_cell.angle_beta   90.00
_cell.angle_gamma   90.00
#
_symmetry.space_group_name_H-M   'P 1'
#
loop_
_entity.id
_entity.type
_entity.pdbx_description
1 polymer ?
#
loop_
_entity_poly.entity_id
_entity_poly.type
_entity_poly.pdbx_seq_one_letter_code
_entity_poly.pdbx_strand_id
1 'polypeptide(L)'
;MKRTVILLNLNFVLMLSIASFLNAQTSLNSNIIKTGSMIAKPVGFLDKLLGSSNFHMSHSYAMEFSTFGSRSMGLGLYTNTITMQLASPLTAQVKIGVMHPISGFANSMMSGTKLFLQQATVKYHPTENMQIRVDYRSYPVSYLSPYYRMW
;
A
#
# COMPACT_ATOMS: atom_id res chain seq x y z
N MET A 1 -1.74 29.75 31.43
CA MET A 1 -2.73 28.64 31.48
C MET A 1 -3.16 28.17 30.09
N LYS A 2 -3.67 29.03 29.18
CA LYS A 2 -4.14 28.61 27.83
C LYS A 2 -3.08 27.86 26.98
N ARG A 3 -1.82 28.31 26.99
CA ARG A 3 -0.71 27.67 26.23
C ARG A 3 -0.37 26.26 26.73
N THR A 4 -0.42 26.03 28.04
CA THR A 4 -0.16 24.74 28.66
C THR A 4 -1.25 23.71 28.31
N VAL A 5 -2.50 24.14 28.25
CA VAL A 5 -3.64 23.29 27.85
C VAL A 5 -3.56 22.91 26.37
N ILE A 6 -3.10 23.82 25.50
CA ILE A 6 -2.89 23.53 24.07
C ILE A 6 -1.76 22.51 23.88
N LEU A 7 -0.65 22.65 24.60
CA LEU A 7 0.46 21.70 24.53
C LEU A 7 0.07 20.30 25.03
N LEU A 8 -0.73 20.23 26.10
CA LEU A 8 -1.25 18.96 26.62
C LEU A 8 -2.18 18.27 25.61
N ASN A 9 -3.09 19.01 24.97
CA ASN A 9 -3.98 18.47 23.94
C ASN A 9 -3.21 18.01 22.71
N LEU A 10 -2.20 18.76 22.27
CA LEU A 10 -1.36 18.37 21.14
C LEU A 10 -0.60 17.08 21.43
N ASN A 11 -0.03 16.94 22.62
CA ASN A 11 0.67 15.73 23.04
C ASN A 11 -0.28 14.53 23.12
N PHE A 12 -1.50 14.73 23.63
CA PHE A 12 -2.54 13.69 23.67
C PHE A 12 -2.92 13.20 22.27
N VAL A 13 -3.12 14.11 21.31
CA VAL A 13 -3.43 13.74 19.92
C VAL A 13 -2.30 12.94 19.27
N LEU A 14 -1.03 13.33 19.51
CA LEU A 14 0.13 12.60 19.00
C LEU A 14 0.22 11.17 19.58
N MET A 15 -0.11 10.98 20.86
CA MET A 15 -0.12 9.66 21.50
C MET A 15 -1.24 8.74 20.96
N LEU A 16 -2.42 9.28 20.64
CA LEU A 16 -3.51 8.50 20.02
C LEU A 16 -3.15 7.97 18.63
N SER A 17 -2.43 8.76 17.82
CA SER A 17 -2.01 8.35 16.48
C SER A 17 -1.03 7.18 16.51
N ILE A 18 -0.08 7.17 17.45
CA ILE A 18 0.92 6.09 17.61
C ILE A 18 0.24 4.78 18.03
N ALA A 19 -0.71 4.83 18.96
CA ALA A 19 -1.45 3.64 19.41
C ALA A 19 -2.30 3.01 18.28
N SER A 20 -2.87 3.85 17.41
CA SER A 20 -3.66 3.39 16.25
C SER A 20 -2.78 2.66 15.23
N PHE A 21 -1.57 3.18 14.98
CA PHE A 21 -0.59 2.56 14.09
C PHE A 21 -0.09 1.20 14.61
N LEU A 22 0.16 1.09 15.93
CA LEU A 22 0.62 -0.16 16.55
C LEU A 22 -0.43 -1.28 16.48
N ASN A 23 -1.71 -0.94 16.71
CA ASN A 23 -2.82 -1.90 16.65
C ASN A 23 -3.16 -2.34 15.21
N ALA A 24 -2.94 -1.48 14.22
CA ALA A 24 -3.10 -1.84 12.81
C ALA A 24 -2.06 -2.87 12.34
N GLN A 25 -0.84 -2.83 12.90
CA GLN A 25 0.23 -3.75 12.54
C GLN A 25 0.07 -5.13 13.19
N THR A 26 -0.47 -5.20 14.40
CA THR A 26 -0.73 -6.46 15.11
C THR A 26 -1.92 -7.25 14.54
N SER A 27 -2.88 -6.56 13.94
CA SER A 27 -4.10 -7.17 13.36
C SER A 27 -3.85 -7.96 12.05
N LEU A 28 -2.64 -7.93 11.49
CA LEU A 28 -2.26 -8.73 10.32
C LEU A 28 -1.79 -10.15 10.70
N ASN A 29 -1.64 -10.45 11.99
CA ASN A 29 -1.04 -11.72 12.46
C ASN A 29 -2.05 -12.67 13.13
N SER A 30 -3.35 -12.39 13.09
CA SER A 30 -4.37 -13.33 13.57
C SER A 30 -5.53 -13.41 12.58
N ASN A 31 -5.75 -14.63 12.09
CA ASN A 31 -6.81 -15.05 11.15
C ASN A 31 -6.46 -14.90 9.66
N ILE A 32 -5.45 -15.67 9.21
CA ILE A 32 -5.57 -16.32 7.90
C ILE A 32 -6.78 -17.25 8.02
N ILE A 33 -7.91 -16.80 7.49
CA ILE A 33 -9.12 -17.61 7.36
C ILE A 33 -8.69 -18.89 6.62
N LYS A 34 -8.77 -20.03 7.30
CA LYS A 34 -8.69 -21.34 6.67
C LYS A 34 -9.96 -21.53 5.84
N THR A 35 -10.07 -20.83 4.70
CA THR A 35 -11.09 -21.09 3.67
C THR A 35 -10.66 -22.33 2.87
N GLY A 36 -10.38 -23.42 3.57
CA GLY A 36 -10.26 -24.73 2.96
C GLY A 36 -11.67 -25.24 2.72
N SER A 37 -12.15 -25.17 1.47
CA SER A 37 -12.99 -26.22 0.83
C SER A 37 -14.05 -25.74 -0.18
N MET A 38 -14.14 -24.47 -0.59
CA MET A 38 -15.14 -24.09 -1.63
C MET A 38 -14.66 -23.09 -2.68
N ILE A 39 -13.38 -23.13 -3.04
CA ILE A 39 -12.92 -22.52 -4.29
C ILE A 39 -12.44 -23.67 -5.15
N ALA A 40 -13.14 -23.90 -6.27
CA ALA A 40 -12.71 -24.87 -7.28
C ALA A 40 -11.23 -24.63 -7.55
N LYS A 41 -10.39 -25.63 -7.22
CA LYS A 41 -8.97 -25.53 -7.49
C LYS A 41 -8.83 -25.28 -9.00
N PRO A 42 -8.20 -24.18 -9.44
CA PRO A 42 -7.97 -23.97 -10.85
C PRO A 42 -7.20 -25.18 -11.36
N VAL A 43 -7.65 -25.84 -12.43
CA VAL A 43 -6.98 -27.01 -13.00
C VAL A 43 -5.98 -26.55 -14.09
N GLY A 44 -4.74 -27.05 -14.08
CA GLY A 44 -3.74 -26.80 -15.14
C GLY A 44 -2.68 -25.75 -14.81
N PHE A 45 -2.26 -24.95 -15.81
CA PHE A 45 -1.21 -23.91 -15.64
C PHE A 45 -1.55 -22.88 -14.56
N LEU A 46 -2.84 -22.56 -14.41
CA LEU A 46 -3.33 -21.66 -13.37
C LEU A 46 -3.18 -22.24 -11.96
N ASP A 47 -3.17 -23.57 -11.77
CA ASP A 47 -2.85 -24.20 -10.48
C ASP A 47 -1.37 -24.03 -10.13
N LYS A 48 -0.49 -24.18 -11.13
CA LYS A 48 0.96 -23.98 -10.93
C LYS A 48 1.31 -22.51 -10.66
N LEU A 49 0.54 -21.60 -11.27
CA LEU A 49 0.73 -20.15 -11.18
C LEU A 49 0.07 -19.54 -9.92
N LEU A 50 -1.11 -20.01 -9.54
CA LEU A 50 -1.91 -19.51 -8.41
C LEU A 50 -1.91 -20.45 -7.20
N GLY A 51 -1.24 -21.59 -7.30
CA GLY A 51 -1.04 -22.53 -6.19
C GLY A 51 -0.42 -21.79 -5.00
N SER A 52 -0.92 -22.07 -3.80
CA SER A 52 -0.68 -21.20 -2.64
C SER A 52 0.78 -21.09 -2.18
N SER A 53 1.69 -21.89 -2.72
CA SER A 53 3.13 -21.80 -2.43
C SER A 53 3.86 -20.78 -3.30
N ASN A 54 3.40 -20.54 -4.53
CA ASN A 54 4.09 -19.71 -5.51
C ASN A 54 3.44 -18.34 -5.66
N PHE A 55 2.25 -18.15 -5.10
CA PHE A 55 1.48 -16.91 -5.17
C PHE A 55 1.30 -16.31 -3.78
N HIS A 56 1.78 -15.09 -3.59
CA HIS A 56 1.60 -14.33 -2.36
C HIS A 56 0.98 -12.96 -2.67
N MET A 57 -0.10 -12.63 -1.97
CA MET A 57 -0.80 -11.36 -2.12
C MET A 57 -0.83 -10.65 -0.77
N SER A 58 -0.29 -9.44 -0.74
CA SER A 58 -0.31 -8.55 0.44
C SER A 58 -1.18 -7.34 0.13
N HIS A 59 -1.97 -6.91 1.10
CA HIS A 59 -2.82 -5.74 0.99
C HIS A 59 -2.48 -4.77 2.12
N SER A 60 -2.37 -3.49 1.80
CA SER A 60 -2.20 -2.43 2.80
C SER A 60 -3.16 -1.28 2.51
N TYR A 61 -3.65 -0.65 3.57
CA TYR A 61 -4.52 0.52 3.47
C TYR A 61 -3.93 1.63 4.33
N ALA A 62 -3.59 2.75 3.69
CA ALA A 62 -3.06 3.94 4.33
C ALA A 62 -4.07 5.08 4.21
N MET A 63 -4.30 5.80 5.31
CA MET A 63 -5.12 7.01 5.33
C MET A 63 -4.26 8.17 5.79
N GLU A 64 -4.27 9.24 5.02
CA GLU A 64 -3.60 10.49 5.35
C GLU A 64 -4.65 11.57 5.57
N PHE A 65 -4.55 12.27 6.70
CA PHE A 65 -5.38 13.42 7.00
C PHE A 65 -4.48 14.61 7.30
N SER A 66 -4.69 15.71 6.57
CA SER A 66 -4.00 16.97 6.81
C SER A 66 -5.03 18.08 7.00
N THR A 67 -4.72 19.02 7.88
CA THR A 67 -5.53 20.19 8.15
C THR A 67 -4.65 21.43 8.05
N PHE A 68 -5.13 22.44 7.33
CA PHE A 68 -4.44 23.71 7.17
C PHE A 68 -5.44 24.86 7.22
N GLY A 69 -5.33 25.68 8.27
CA GLY A 69 -6.30 26.75 8.53
C GLY A 69 -7.72 26.19 8.70
N SER A 70 -8.66 26.68 7.89
CA SER A 70 -10.06 26.22 7.87
C SER A 70 -10.34 25.07 6.90
N ARG A 71 -9.31 24.50 6.25
CA ARG A 71 -9.45 23.43 5.26
C ARG A 71 -8.87 22.12 5.80
N SER A 72 -9.56 21.02 5.55
CA SER A 72 -9.08 19.66 5.80
C SER A 72 -8.97 18.90 4.49
N MET A 73 -8.05 17.95 4.41
CA MET A 73 -7.83 17.07 3.27
C MET A 73 -7.60 15.65 3.79
N GLY A 74 -8.50 14.73 3.46
CA GLY A 74 -8.39 13.30 3.75
C GLY A 74 -8.18 12.49 2.48
N LEU A 75 -7.15 11.64 2.45
CA LEU A 75 -6.75 10.83 1.31
C LEU A 75 -6.57 9.37 1.75
N GLY A 76 -7.15 8.44 0.98
CA GLY A 76 -7.02 7.01 1.18
C GLY A 76 -6.18 6.39 0.07
N LEU A 77 -5.21 5.57 0.43
CA LEU A 77 -4.39 4.77 -0.49
C LEU A 77 -4.49 3.30 -0.11
N TYR A 78 -5.12 2.53 -0.98
CA TYR A 78 -5.09 1.08 -0.94
C TYR A 78 -3.98 0.57 -1.86
N THR A 79 -3.10 -0.29 -1.35
CA THR A 79 -2.04 -0.91 -2.15
C THR A 79 -2.19 -2.42 -2.09
N ASN A 80 -2.21 -3.05 -3.26
CA ASN A 80 -2.14 -4.49 -3.39
C ASN A 80 -0.82 -4.90 -4.04
N THR A 81 -0.07 -5.75 -3.35
CA THR A 81 1.19 -6.33 -3.82
C THR A 81 0.96 -7.80 -4.14
N ILE A 82 1.15 -8.16 -5.39
CA ILE A 82 1.10 -9.54 -5.87
C ILE A 82 2.54 -9.97 -6.14
N THR A 83 2.99 -11.05 -5.51
CA THR A 83 4.29 -11.68 -5.74
C THR A 83 4.07 -13.10 -6.21
N MET A 84 4.74 -13.48 -7.30
CA MET A 84 4.55 -14.75 -7.97
C MET A 84 5.90 -15.36 -8.37
N GLN A 85 6.13 -16.61 -7.98
CA GLN A 85 7.26 -17.40 -8.46
C GLN A 85 6.84 -18.12 -9.76
N LEU A 86 7.32 -17.63 -10.90
CA LEU A 86 6.95 -18.18 -12.23
C LEU A 86 7.68 -19.50 -12.50
N ALA A 87 8.94 -19.57 -12.13
CA ALA A 87 9.79 -20.76 -12.17
C ALA A 87 10.88 -20.61 -11.10
N SER A 88 11.50 -21.66 -10.60
CA SER A 88 12.80 -21.49 -9.94
C SER A 88 13.83 -21.29 -11.04
N PRO A 89 14.48 -20.11 -11.21
CA PRO A 89 14.69 -19.01 -10.24
C PRO A 89 14.11 -17.63 -10.66
N LEU A 90 12.99 -17.59 -11.38
CA LEU A 90 12.30 -16.38 -11.86
C LEU A 90 11.11 -15.98 -10.96
N THR A 91 11.20 -14.81 -10.32
CA THR A 91 10.13 -14.20 -9.50
C THR A 91 9.63 -12.92 -10.14
N ALA A 92 8.31 -12.74 -10.20
CA ALA A 92 7.67 -11.50 -10.59
C ALA A 92 6.92 -10.88 -9.40
N GLN A 93 6.92 -9.55 -9.31
CA GLN A 93 6.17 -8.80 -8.31
C GLN A 93 5.51 -7.59 -8.97
N VAL A 94 4.24 -7.37 -8.66
CA VAL A 94 3.44 -6.26 -9.15
C VAL A 94 2.77 -5.57 -7.97
N LYS A 95 2.85 -4.24 -7.90
CA LYS A 95 2.18 -3.42 -6.89
C LYS A 95 1.21 -2.47 -7.57
N ILE A 96 -0.04 -2.54 -7.18
CA ILE A 96 -1.14 -1.73 -7.71
C ILE A 96 -1.65 -0.85 -6.57
N GLY A 97 -1.71 0.46 -6.83
CA GLY A 97 -2.26 1.45 -5.91
C GLY A 97 -3.63 1.94 -6.37
N VAL A 98 -4.59 2.00 -5.45
CA VAL A 98 -5.88 2.68 -5.64
C VAL A 98 -5.95 3.80 -4.63
N MET A 99 -6.16 5.01 -5.11
CA MET A 99 -6.16 6.20 -4.30
C MET A 99 -7.49 6.91 -4.47
N HIS A 100 -8.08 7.37 -3.37
CA HIS A 100 -9.36 8.04 -3.41
C HIS A 100 -9.43 9.14 -2.33
N PRO A 101 -10.17 10.23 -2.59
CA PRO A 101 -10.43 11.23 -1.58
C PRO A 101 -11.39 10.67 -0.52
N ILE A 102 -11.08 10.89 0.75
CA ILE A 102 -11.93 10.50 1.88
C ILE A 102 -12.79 11.69 2.31
N SER A 103 -12.20 12.89 2.41
CA SER A 103 -12.93 14.06 2.89
C SER A 103 -12.28 15.40 2.54
N GLY A 104 -13.09 16.46 2.65
CA GLY A 104 -12.65 17.85 2.56
C GLY A 104 -12.16 18.26 1.17
N PHE A 105 -11.11 19.09 1.14
CA PHE A 105 -10.52 19.68 -0.06
C PHE A 105 -9.86 18.64 -1.00
N ALA A 106 -9.70 17.39 -0.54
CA ALA A 106 -9.22 16.27 -1.34
C ALA A 106 -10.11 16.04 -2.58
N ASN A 107 -11.43 16.15 -2.41
CA ASN A 107 -12.41 15.97 -3.50
C ASN A 107 -12.27 17.00 -4.62
N SER A 108 -11.78 18.21 -4.31
CA SER A 108 -11.53 19.26 -5.30
C SER A 108 -10.15 19.17 -5.94
N MET A 109 -9.15 18.59 -5.26
CA MET A 109 -7.79 18.43 -5.80
C MET A 109 -7.60 17.15 -6.62
N MET A 110 -8.39 16.12 -6.34
CA MET A 110 -8.38 14.86 -7.06
C MET A 110 -9.67 14.68 -7.87
N SER A 111 -9.52 14.38 -9.16
CA SER A 111 -10.64 14.01 -10.05
C SER A 111 -11.21 12.61 -9.76
N GLY A 112 -11.48 12.31 -8.49
CA GLY A 112 -11.97 11.02 -8.01
C GLY A 112 -10.89 9.95 -7.79
N THR A 113 -11.32 8.70 -7.82
CA THR A 113 -10.47 7.53 -7.54
C THR A 113 -9.46 7.29 -8.68
N LYS A 114 -8.18 7.17 -8.33
CA LYS A 114 -7.08 6.88 -9.26
C LYS A 114 -6.51 5.49 -9.03
N LEU A 115 -6.54 4.65 -10.06
CA LEU A 115 -5.83 3.37 -10.12
C LEU A 115 -4.48 3.59 -10.80
N PHE A 116 -3.40 3.09 -10.23
CA PHE A 116 -2.06 3.23 -10.81
C PHE A 116 -1.15 2.03 -10.50
N LEU A 117 -0.25 1.74 -11.43
CA LEU A 117 0.80 0.74 -11.25
C LEU A 117 1.97 1.36 -10.48
N GLN A 118 2.10 1.04 -9.20
CA GLN A 118 3.19 1.56 -8.37
C GLN A 118 4.54 0.99 -8.75
N GLN A 119 4.59 -0.33 -8.94
CA GLN A 119 5.84 -1.04 -9.16
C GLN A 119 5.60 -2.34 -9.92
N ALA A 120 6.48 -2.65 -10.87
CA ALA A 120 6.59 -3.97 -11.46
C ALA A 120 8.06 -4.39 -11.39
N THR A 121 8.34 -5.53 -10.79
CA THR A 121 9.68 -6.05 -10.54
C THR A 121 9.76 -7.47 -11.05
N VAL A 122 10.80 -7.77 -11.82
CA VAL A 122 11.15 -9.13 -12.22
C VAL A 122 12.55 -9.44 -11.71
N LYS A 123 12.71 -10.56 -11.01
CA LYS A 123 13.97 -11.05 -10.47
C LYS A 123 14.26 -12.41 -11.08
N TYR A 124 15.47 -12.60 -11.58
CA TYR A 124 15.95 -13.86 -12.12
C TYR A 124 17.32 -14.18 -11.51
N HIS A 125 17.50 -15.38 -10.96
CA HIS A 125 18.79 -15.83 -10.44
C HIS A 125 19.39 -16.96 -11.28
N PRO A 126 20.10 -16.68 -12.39
CA PRO A 126 20.67 -17.71 -13.25
C PRO A 126 21.64 -18.66 -12.51
N THR A 127 22.35 -18.16 -11.51
CA THR A 127 23.25 -18.93 -10.62
C THR A 127 23.05 -18.46 -9.18
N GLU A 128 23.56 -19.22 -8.20
CA GLU A 128 23.43 -18.87 -6.77
C GLU A 128 24.05 -17.51 -6.42
N ASN A 129 25.04 -17.06 -7.19
CA ASN A 129 25.79 -15.83 -6.94
C ASN A 129 25.41 -14.67 -7.88
N MET A 130 24.45 -14.87 -8.81
CA MET A 130 24.06 -13.86 -9.79
C MET A 130 22.57 -13.59 -9.72
N GLN A 131 22.20 -12.32 -9.57
CA GLN A 131 20.81 -11.86 -9.63
C GLN A 131 20.65 -10.77 -10.68
N ILE A 132 19.72 -10.96 -11.61
CA ILE A 132 19.24 -9.92 -12.52
C ILE A 132 17.91 -9.42 -11.97
N ARG A 133 17.78 -8.10 -11.80
CA ARG A 133 16.56 -7.46 -11.33
C ARG A 133 16.19 -6.32 -12.26
N VAL A 134 14.97 -6.37 -12.78
CA VAL A 134 14.37 -5.29 -13.57
C VAL A 134 13.26 -4.68 -12.74
N ASP A 135 13.39 -3.41 -12.40
CA ASP A 135 12.44 -2.66 -11.59
C ASP A 135 11.86 -1.50 -12.38
N TYR A 136 10.54 -1.50 -12.55
CA TYR A 136 9.77 -0.35 -13.00
C TYR A 136 9.01 0.21 -11.80
N ARG A 137 9.08 1.53 -11.60
CA ARG A 137 8.33 2.23 -10.55
C ARG A 137 7.70 3.48 -11.14
N SER A 138 6.43 3.68 -10.83
CA SER A 138 5.73 4.91 -11.16
C SER A 138 5.14 5.50 -9.89
N TYR A 139 5.47 6.77 -9.65
CA TYR A 139 4.88 7.54 -8.58
C TYR A 139 3.83 8.47 -9.21
N PRO A 140 2.60 8.53 -8.68
CA PRO A 140 1.63 9.49 -9.16
C PRO A 140 2.19 10.90 -8.86
N VAL A 141 2.59 11.59 -9.94
CA VAL A 141 3.29 12.90 -9.91
C VAL A 141 2.49 13.97 -9.15
N SER A 142 1.21 13.75 -8.90
CA SER A 142 0.35 14.65 -8.11
C SER A 142 0.68 14.72 -6.61
N TYR A 143 1.52 13.81 -6.07
CA TYR A 143 1.90 13.79 -4.65
C TYR A 143 3.30 14.36 -4.36
N LEU A 144 4.08 14.66 -5.41
CA LEU A 144 5.27 15.47 -5.24
C LEU A 144 4.81 16.88 -4.93
N SER A 145 4.80 17.18 -3.63
CA SER A 145 4.86 18.47 -2.97
C SER A 145 4.84 19.68 -3.93
N PRO A 146 4.00 20.72 -3.68
CA PRO A 146 3.99 21.95 -4.47
C PRO A 146 5.38 22.63 -4.60
N TYR A 147 6.37 22.21 -3.81
CA TYR A 147 7.77 22.62 -3.91
C TYR A 147 8.54 22.08 -5.13
N TYR A 148 8.09 21.02 -5.80
CA TYR A 148 8.76 20.50 -7.01
C TYR A 148 8.30 21.16 -8.31
N ARG A 149 7.39 22.14 -8.23
CA ARG A 149 6.88 22.89 -9.39
C ARG A 149 7.61 24.21 -9.66
N MET A 150 8.71 24.46 -8.95
CA MET A 150 9.49 25.69 -9.02
C MET A 150 10.96 25.47 -9.43
N TRP A 151 11.24 24.52 -10.33
CA TRP A 151 12.54 24.44 -11.02
C TRP A 151 12.32 23.92 -12.44
#